data_AF-A0A0Q8NZA6-F1
#
_entry.id   AF-A0A0Q8NZA6-F1
#
_cell.length_a   1.000
_cell.length_b   1.000
_cell.length_c   1.000
_cell.angle_alpha   90.00
_cell.angle_beta   90.00
_cell.angle_gamma   90.00
#
_symmetry.space_group_name_H-M   'P 1'
#
loop_
_entity.id
_entity.type
_entity.pdbx_description
1 polymer ?
#
loop_
_entity_poly.entity_id
_entity_poly.type
_entity_poly.pdbx_seq_one_letter_code
_entity_poly.pdbx_strand_id
1 'polypeptide(L)'
;MPEGAAAPAQPAPATAVLPQPAAVTVPGSGLGCWDEQPRSPYRTMPEAERSALWRQRLHEAEAGLTRYLVSRGDGVHLTDWFTLQSAIFADLPDQATAGAAEWQRVFFRGQALMERFLVGRYGEPALAEWARSNADVHREVEPDHGRGAADPIHRIARQAELYGSDYEFDDEQPPSADRAALTITHCAIWDYREQARRSGVRLTLASPCTYCTEATSANIRAKGFRPEYRLRSGPTGHGCRWEASAPASVPADPDPRQEA
;
A
#
# COMPACT_ATOMS: atom_id res chain seq x y z
N MET A 1 46.59 -30.48 -2.74
CA MET A 1 45.14 -30.22 -2.58
C MET A 1 44.83 -28.99 -3.43
N PRO A 2 44.26 -29.12 -4.65
CA PRO A 2 44.04 -27.98 -5.51
C PRO A 2 42.78 -27.22 -5.10
N GLU A 3 42.88 -25.88 -5.13
CA GLU A 3 41.82 -24.91 -4.87
C GLU A 3 40.67 -25.06 -5.88
N GLY A 4 39.45 -25.15 -5.36
CA GLY A 4 38.23 -25.20 -6.18
C GLY A 4 37.90 -23.82 -6.73
N ALA A 5 37.93 -23.69 -8.05
CA ALA A 5 37.46 -22.52 -8.76
C ALA A 5 35.96 -22.29 -8.51
N ALA A 6 35.61 -21.10 -8.02
CA ALA A 6 34.23 -20.67 -7.86
C ALA A 6 33.58 -20.47 -9.25
N ALA A 7 32.44 -21.11 -9.48
CA ALA A 7 31.66 -20.96 -10.69
C ALA A 7 31.14 -19.51 -10.83
N PRO A 8 31.05 -18.96 -12.06
CA PRO A 8 30.55 -17.61 -12.28
C PRO A 8 29.07 -17.50 -11.89
N ALA A 9 28.73 -16.43 -11.17
CA ALA A 9 27.36 -16.09 -10.81
C ALA A 9 26.50 -15.93 -12.07
N GLN A 10 25.40 -16.67 -12.15
CA GLN A 10 24.44 -16.55 -13.24
C GLN A 10 23.81 -15.14 -13.24
N PRO A 11 23.61 -14.50 -14.40
CA PRO A 11 22.93 -13.22 -14.46
C PRO A 11 21.49 -13.37 -13.98
N ALA A 12 21.05 -12.43 -13.13
CA ALA A 12 19.69 -12.41 -12.60
C ALA A 12 18.66 -12.28 -13.74
N PRO A 13 17.56 -13.05 -13.71
CA PRO A 13 16.51 -12.93 -14.73
C PRO A 13 15.85 -11.55 -14.66
N ALA A 14 15.57 -10.98 -15.83
CA ALA A 14 14.96 -9.67 -16.00
C ALA A 14 13.62 -9.58 -15.22
N THR A 15 13.45 -8.49 -14.47
CA THR A 15 12.18 -8.19 -13.79
C THR A 15 11.20 -7.69 -14.84
N ALA A 16 10.32 -8.55 -15.31
CA ALA A 16 9.25 -8.18 -16.24
C ALA A 16 8.15 -7.44 -15.48
N VAL A 17 8.04 -6.13 -15.72
CA VAL A 17 6.82 -5.36 -15.44
C VAL A 17 5.85 -5.67 -16.57
N LEU A 18 4.67 -6.21 -16.25
CA LEU A 18 3.65 -6.45 -17.27
C LEU A 18 3.22 -5.11 -17.91
N PRO A 19 3.09 -5.01 -19.24
CA PRO A 19 2.38 -3.90 -19.85
C PRO A 19 0.92 -3.91 -19.39
N GLN A 20 0.34 -2.72 -19.24
CA GLN A 20 -1.05 -2.55 -18.79
C GLN A 20 -2.03 -3.34 -19.66
N PRO A 21 -3.19 -3.77 -19.11
CA PRO A 21 -4.32 -4.12 -19.97
C PRO A 21 -4.69 -2.88 -20.80
N ALA A 22 -4.77 -3.07 -22.12
CA ALA A 22 -5.26 -2.03 -23.02
C ALA A 22 -6.61 -1.52 -22.52
N ALA A 23 -6.81 -0.21 -22.57
CA ALA A 23 -8.13 0.38 -22.41
C ALA A 23 -9.08 -0.35 -23.36
N VAL A 24 -10.09 -1.01 -22.80
CA VAL A 24 -11.13 -1.69 -23.58
C VAL A 24 -11.91 -0.59 -24.29
N THR A 25 -11.53 -0.27 -25.53
CA THR A 25 -12.43 0.38 -26.47
C THR A 25 -13.52 -0.63 -26.79
N VAL A 26 -14.66 -0.50 -26.13
CA VAL A 26 -15.88 -1.22 -26.46
C VAL A 26 -16.31 -0.76 -27.86
N PRO A 27 -16.34 -1.64 -28.88
CA PRO A 27 -16.89 -1.28 -30.18
C PRO A 27 -18.40 -1.12 -30.02
N GLY A 28 -18.93 -0.03 -30.58
CA GLY A 28 -20.35 0.30 -30.48
C GLY A 28 -21.26 -0.86 -30.91
N SER A 29 -22.22 -1.19 -30.06
CA SER A 29 -23.46 -1.85 -30.46
C SER A 29 -24.58 -1.41 -29.52
N GLY A 30 -25.68 -1.00 -30.14
CA GLY A 30 -26.81 -0.36 -29.47
C GLY A 30 -27.65 -1.30 -28.62
N LEU A 31 -28.61 -0.65 -27.95
CA LEU A 31 -29.77 -1.20 -27.23
C LEU A 31 -29.45 -1.87 -25.89
N GLY A 32 -29.59 -1.06 -24.83
CA GLY A 32 -29.67 -1.51 -23.45
C GLY A 32 -29.53 -0.32 -22.50
N CYS A 33 -30.65 0.30 -22.14
CA CYS A 33 -30.76 1.23 -21.03
C CYS A 33 -30.46 0.47 -19.72
N TRP A 34 -29.18 0.29 -19.42
CA TRP A 34 -28.73 -0.04 -18.08
C TRP A 34 -28.47 1.31 -17.42
N ASP A 35 -29.32 1.65 -16.45
CA ASP A 35 -29.08 2.76 -15.53
C ASP A 35 -27.63 2.67 -15.03
N GLU A 36 -26.76 3.55 -15.52
CA GLU A 36 -25.47 3.79 -14.91
C GLU A 36 -25.78 4.26 -13.49
N GLN A 37 -25.62 3.36 -12.51
CA GLN A 37 -25.66 3.72 -11.10
C GLN A 37 -24.75 4.95 -10.91
N PRO A 38 -25.24 6.02 -10.26
CA PRO A 38 -24.46 7.22 -10.06
C PRO A 38 -23.12 6.85 -9.42
N ARG A 39 -22.02 7.04 -10.18
CA ARG A 39 -20.67 6.79 -9.70
C ARG A 39 -20.46 7.61 -8.43
N SER A 40 -20.00 6.96 -7.36
CA SER A 40 -19.70 7.62 -6.09
C SER A 40 -18.90 8.92 -6.33
N PRO A 41 -19.26 10.06 -5.71
CA PRO A 41 -18.64 11.37 -5.96
C PRO A 41 -17.15 11.42 -5.61
N TYR A 42 -16.62 10.35 -5.00
CA TYR A 42 -15.22 10.17 -4.64
C TYR A 42 -14.37 9.46 -5.71
N ARG A 43 -14.86 9.27 -6.94
CA ARG A 43 -14.20 8.43 -7.97
C ARG A 43 -13.41 9.19 -9.05
N THR A 44 -13.07 10.46 -8.85
CA THR A 44 -12.24 11.19 -9.82
C THR A 44 -11.12 12.00 -9.16
N MET A 45 -10.03 11.31 -8.83
CA MET A 45 -8.74 11.88 -8.46
C MET A 45 -8.11 12.53 -9.70
N PRO A 46 -7.82 13.84 -9.68
CA PRO A 46 -7.11 14.52 -10.76
C PRO A 46 -5.75 13.87 -11.03
N GLU A 47 -5.33 13.83 -12.30
CA GLU A 47 -4.07 13.16 -12.71
C GLU A 47 -2.83 13.72 -11.99
N ALA A 48 -2.81 15.01 -11.71
CA ALA A 48 -1.73 15.65 -10.93
C ALA A 48 -1.71 15.16 -9.47
N GLU A 49 -2.88 15.01 -8.84
CA GLU A 49 -2.99 14.43 -7.50
C GLU A 49 -2.57 12.96 -7.51
N ARG A 50 -3.00 12.19 -8.51
CA ARG A 50 -2.62 10.78 -8.69
C ARG A 50 -1.12 10.60 -8.80
N SER A 51 -0.45 11.45 -9.60
CA SER A 51 1.00 11.47 -9.76
C SER A 51 1.71 11.88 -8.46
N ALA A 52 1.18 12.88 -7.73
CA ALA A 52 1.70 13.26 -6.43
C ALA A 52 1.59 12.12 -5.41
N LEU A 53 0.45 11.42 -5.38
CA LEU A 53 0.24 10.34 -4.44
C LEU A 53 1.15 9.14 -4.72
N TRP A 54 1.40 8.79 -5.99
CA TRP A 54 2.40 7.75 -6.32
C TRP A 54 3.80 8.09 -5.82
N ARG A 55 4.23 9.35 -5.99
CA ARG A 55 5.52 9.84 -5.46
C ARG A 55 5.58 9.77 -3.95
N GLN A 56 4.52 10.24 -3.27
CA GLN A 56 4.41 10.17 -1.82
C GLN A 56 4.50 8.72 -1.34
N ARG A 57 3.79 7.79 -2.00
CA ARG A 57 3.82 6.36 -1.67
C ARG A 57 5.22 5.75 -1.84
N LEU A 58 5.95 6.12 -2.88
CA LEU A 58 7.33 5.70 -3.09
C LEU A 58 8.24 6.23 -1.97
N HIS A 59 8.09 7.51 -1.62
CA HIS A 59 8.83 8.13 -0.53
C HIS A 59 8.54 7.48 0.82
N GLU A 60 7.26 7.28 1.18
CA GLU A 60 6.84 6.57 2.40
C GLU A 60 7.52 5.20 2.52
N ALA A 61 7.53 4.43 1.43
CA ALA A 61 8.05 3.07 1.41
C ALA A 61 9.58 3.03 1.52
N GLU A 62 10.28 3.89 0.76
CA GLU A 62 11.74 3.94 0.77
C GLU A 62 12.28 4.55 2.06
N ALA A 63 11.76 5.70 2.50
CA ALA A 63 12.22 6.35 3.72
C ALA A 63 11.96 5.46 4.96
N GLY A 64 10.82 4.77 4.99
CA GLY A 64 10.54 3.82 6.05
C GLY A 64 11.41 2.56 5.98
N LEU A 65 11.86 2.12 4.79
CA LEU A 65 12.89 1.08 4.66
C LEU A 65 14.22 1.56 5.24
N THR A 66 14.67 2.74 4.85
CA THR A 66 15.90 3.37 5.36
C THR A 66 15.88 3.46 6.88
N ARG A 67 14.79 3.99 7.44
CA ARG A 67 14.58 4.06 8.89
C ARG A 67 14.63 2.69 9.56
N TYR A 68 13.99 1.68 8.97
CA TYR A 68 13.98 0.33 9.51
C TYR A 68 15.39 -0.26 9.56
N LEU A 69 16.14 -0.17 8.46
CA LEU A 69 17.51 -0.66 8.36
C LEU A 69 18.46 0.03 9.36
N VAL A 70 18.34 1.35 9.52
CA VAL A 70 19.10 2.08 10.54
C VAL A 70 18.75 1.59 11.95
N SER A 71 17.47 1.36 12.24
CA SER A 71 17.01 0.95 13.58
C SER A 71 17.47 -0.44 14.00
N ARG A 72 17.71 -1.33 13.04
CA ARG A 72 18.20 -2.69 13.34
C ARG A 72 19.66 -2.70 13.80
N GLY A 73 20.46 -1.71 13.40
CA GLY A 73 21.86 -1.60 13.76
C GLY A 73 22.75 -2.76 13.27
N ASP A 74 22.19 -3.72 12.53
CA ASP A 74 22.98 -4.68 11.79
C ASP A 74 23.69 -3.94 10.68
N GLY A 75 24.97 -4.24 10.49
CA GLY A 75 25.78 -3.64 9.43
C GLY A 75 25.26 -4.11 8.07
N VAL A 76 24.13 -3.53 7.61
CA VAL A 76 23.68 -3.63 6.24
C VAL A 76 24.91 -3.36 5.40
N HIS A 77 25.27 -4.33 4.54
CA HIS A 77 26.36 -4.11 3.62
C HIS A 77 25.98 -2.89 2.81
N LEU A 78 26.64 -1.76 3.08
CA LEU A 78 26.27 -0.46 2.52
C LEU A 78 26.23 -0.55 1.00
N THR A 79 27.07 -1.39 0.40
CA THR A 79 27.05 -1.75 -1.02
C THR A 79 25.72 -2.35 -1.48
N ASP A 80 25.15 -3.32 -0.77
CA ASP A 80 23.86 -3.94 -1.12
C ASP A 80 22.73 -2.92 -1.00
N TRP A 81 22.79 -2.08 0.03
CA TRP A 81 21.85 -0.98 0.23
C TRP A 81 21.91 0.05 -0.90
N PHE A 82 23.11 0.53 -1.24
CA PHE A 82 23.30 1.49 -2.33
C PHE A 82 22.92 0.89 -3.69
N THR A 83 23.14 -0.41 -3.89
CA THR A 83 22.70 -1.13 -5.08
C THR A 83 21.17 -1.15 -5.16
N LEU A 84 20.48 -1.45 -4.04
CA LEU A 84 19.03 -1.41 -3.98
C LEU A 84 18.49 0.00 -4.24
N GLN A 85 19.04 1.02 -3.58
CA GLN A 85 18.67 2.42 -3.76
C GLN A 85 18.79 2.87 -5.22
N SER A 86 19.94 2.57 -5.84
CA SER A 86 20.17 2.87 -7.26
C SER A 86 19.14 2.19 -8.15
N ALA A 87 18.72 0.96 -7.84
CA ALA A 87 17.72 0.24 -8.62
C ALA A 87 16.29 0.75 -8.40
N ILE A 88 15.94 1.20 -7.19
CA ILE A 88 14.65 1.82 -6.87
C ILE A 88 14.48 3.10 -7.69
N PHE A 89 15.51 3.95 -7.69
CA PHE A 89 15.51 5.27 -8.34
C PHE A 89 16.07 5.30 -9.76
N ALA A 90 16.29 4.13 -10.37
CA ALA A 90 16.64 4.06 -11.79
C ALA A 90 15.48 4.61 -12.65
N ASP A 91 15.77 5.33 -13.73
CA ASP A 91 14.76 5.78 -14.69
C ASP A 91 13.61 6.59 -14.05
N LEU A 92 13.94 7.47 -13.09
CA LEU A 92 12.94 8.39 -12.55
C LEU A 92 12.39 9.28 -13.67
N PRO A 93 11.06 9.37 -13.81
CA PRO A 93 10.46 10.15 -14.89
C PRO A 93 10.53 11.65 -14.56
N ASP A 94 10.48 12.49 -15.60
CA ASP A 94 10.57 13.94 -15.43
C ASP A 94 9.39 14.48 -14.59
N GLN A 95 9.70 15.25 -13.55
CA GLN A 95 8.70 15.69 -12.60
C GLN A 95 7.64 16.62 -13.20
N ALA A 96 8.00 17.41 -14.21
CA ALA A 96 7.14 18.41 -14.82
C ALA A 96 6.24 17.80 -15.90
N THR A 97 6.70 16.75 -16.60
CA THR A 97 5.97 16.20 -17.75
C THR A 97 5.38 14.82 -17.54
N ALA A 98 5.83 14.05 -16.55
CA ALA A 98 5.42 12.67 -16.38
C ALA A 98 4.00 12.51 -15.82
N GLY A 99 3.26 11.56 -16.40
CA GLY A 99 1.92 11.19 -15.96
C GLY A 99 1.91 10.19 -14.80
N ALA A 100 0.72 9.90 -14.25
CA ALA A 100 0.58 9.01 -13.11
C ALA A 100 1.00 7.57 -13.43
N ALA A 101 0.79 7.13 -14.67
CA ALA A 101 1.17 5.79 -15.12
C ALA A 101 2.69 5.56 -15.09
N GLU A 102 3.51 6.58 -15.30
CA GLU A 102 4.97 6.49 -15.19
C GLU A 102 5.39 6.32 -13.73
N TRP A 103 4.85 7.15 -12.84
CA TRP A 103 5.10 7.07 -11.41
C TRP A 103 4.59 5.77 -10.78
N GLN A 104 3.45 5.24 -11.26
CA GLN A 104 2.94 3.92 -10.87
C GLN A 104 3.94 2.81 -11.16
N ARG A 105 4.57 2.81 -12.35
CA ARG A 105 5.57 1.80 -12.72
C ARG A 105 6.79 1.85 -11.80
N VAL A 106 7.29 3.05 -11.52
CA VAL A 106 8.40 3.25 -10.57
C VAL A 106 8.03 2.73 -9.19
N PHE A 107 6.84 3.07 -8.68
CA PHE A 107 6.37 2.61 -7.38
C PHE A 107 6.30 1.08 -7.31
N PHE A 108 5.65 0.41 -8.27
CA PHE A 108 5.52 -1.05 -8.23
C PHE A 108 6.86 -1.77 -8.37
N ARG A 109 7.76 -1.26 -9.22
CA ARG A 109 9.13 -1.77 -9.31
C ARG A 109 9.85 -1.60 -7.98
N GLY A 110 9.84 -0.40 -7.40
CA GLY A 110 10.46 -0.10 -6.12
C GLY A 110 9.94 -1.00 -5.00
N GLN A 111 8.61 -1.12 -4.89
CA GLN A 111 7.95 -1.98 -3.92
C GLN A 111 8.41 -3.44 -4.03
N ALA A 112 8.45 -3.99 -5.24
CA ALA A 112 8.91 -5.36 -5.47
C ALA A 112 10.40 -5.55 -5.12
N LEU A 113 11.24 -4.56 -5.42
CA LEU A 113 12.67 -4.57 -5.07
C LEU A 113 12.86 -4.58 -3.54
N MET A 114 12.14 -3.71 -2.82
CA MET A 114 12.19 -3.62 -1.35
C MET A 114 11.67 -4.89 -0.68
N GLU A 115 10.52 -5.41 -1.12
CA GLU A 115 9.97 -6.67 -0.62
C GLU A 115 10.96 -7.83 -0.82
N ARG A 116 11.56 -7.94 -2.01
CA ARG A 116 12.55 -8.98 -2.31
C ARG A 116 13.81 -8.84 -1.45
N PHE A 117 14.31 -7.63 -1.27
CA PHE A 117 15.48 -7.37 -0.42
C PHE A 117 15.24 -7.79 1.02
N LEU A 118 14.11 -7.36 1.59
CA LEU A 118 13.74 -7.68 2.97
C LEU A 118 13.54 -9.18 3.18
N VAL A 119 12.73 -9.83 2.34
CA VAL A 119 12.45 -11.26 2.49
C VAL A 119 13.69 -12.09 2.25
N GLY A 120 14.51 -11.73 1.25
CA GLY A 120 15.75 -12.45 0.95
C GLY A 120 16.78 -12.39 2.08
N ARG A 121 16.82 -11.29 2.86
CA ARG A 121 17.82 -11.08 3.90
C ARG A 121 17.34 -11.39 5.31
N TYR A 122 16.07 -11.11 5.61
CA TYR A 122 15.51 -11.15 6.95
C TYR A 122 14.26 -12.05 7.07
N GLY A 123 13.80 -12.63 5.97
CA GLY A 123 12.58 -13.43 5.92
C GLY A 123 11.30 -12.59 5.90
N GLU A 124 10.17 -13.27 5.72
CA GLU A 124 8.85 -12.64 5.61
C GLU A 124 8.43 -11.77 6.81
N PRO A 125 8.74 -12.13 8.09
CA PRO A 125 8.36 -11.31 9.25
C PRO A 125 8.89 -9.87 9.22
N ALA A 126 10.02 -9.62 8.54
CA ALA A 126 10.60 -8.28 8.39
C ALA A 126 9.67 -7.29 7.69
N LEU A 127 8.70 -7.77 6.90
CA LEU A 127 7.73 -6.92 6.22
C LEU A 127 6.79 -6.21 7.19
N ALA A 128 6.41 -6.85 8.30
CA ALA A 128 5.58 -6.24 9.33
C ALA A 128 6.34 -5.17 10.11
N GLU A 129 7.64 -5.36 10.35
CA GLU A 129 8.52 -4.36 10.95
C GLU A 129 8.71 -3.16 10.03
N TRP A 130 8.97 -3.42 8.74
CA TRP A 130 9.05 -2.38 7.73
C TRP A 130 7.73 -1.61 7.60
N ALA A 131 6.58 -2.29 7.61
CA ALA A 131 5.26 -1.65 7.62
C ALA A 131 5.09 -0.67 8.79
N ARG A 132 5.56 -1.02 9.99
CA ARG A 132 5.54 -0.11 11.15
C ARG A 132 6.47 1.09 10.95
N SER A 133 7.67 0.87 10.41
CA SER A 133 8.60 1.96 10.09
C SER A 133 8.05 2.91 9.02
N ASN A 134 7.38 2.38 8.00
CA ASN A 134 6.68 3.17 6.98
C ASN A 134 5.55 3.99 7.60
N ALA A 135 4.84 3.44 8.59
CA ALA A 135 3.76 4.13 9.27
C ALA A 135 4.24 5.35 10.08
N ASP A 136 5.46 5.28 10.65
CA ASP A 136 6.09 6.45 11.28
C ASP A 136 6.32 7.57 10.25
N VAL A 137 6.87 7.24 9.08
CA VAL A 137 7.05 8.23 7.99
C VAL A 137 5.69 8.75 7.51
N HIS A 138 4.72 7.85 7.32
CA HIS A 138 3.36 8.18 6.92
C HIS A 138 2.71 9.21 7.86
N ARG A 139 2.92 9.07 9.17
CA ARG A 139 2.40 10.03 10.17
C ARG A 139 2.90 11.44 9.91
N GLU A 140 4.18 11.60 9.54
CA GLU A 140 4.83 12.89 9.32
C GLU A 140 4.43 13.53 7.97
N VAL A 141 4.21 12.71 6.94
CA VAL A 141 3.97 13.22 5.57
C VAL A 141 2.50 13.30 5.16
N GLU A 142 1.62 12.51 5.78
CA GLU A 142 0.18 12.58 5.51
C GLU A 142 -0.49 13.62 6.42
N PRO A 143 -1.15 14.64 5.87
CA PRO A 143 -1.78 15.69 6.68
C PRO A 143 -2.99 15.19 7.47
N ASP A 144 -3.12 15.67 8.70
CA ASP A 144 -4.35 15.56 9.48
C ASP A 144 -5.29 16.71 9.07
N HIS A 145 -6.55 16.40 8.83
CA HIS A 145 -7.54 17.39 8.41
C HIS A 145 -8.56 17.67 9.52
N GLY A 146 -8.30 17.17 10.74
CA GLY A 146 -9.14 17.39 11.91
C GLY A 146 -10.45 16.60 11.90
N ARG A 147 -10.56 15.52 11.11
CA ARG A 147 -11.79 14.71 11.01
C ARG A 147 -11.76 13.45 11.89
N GLY A 148 -10.78 13.33 12.77
CA GLY A 148 -10.61 12.16 13.64
C GLY A 148 -10.43 10.87 12.83
N ALA A 149 -11.14 9.81 13.22
CA ALA A 149 -11.06 8.49 12.58
C ALA A 149 -11.37 8.51 11.07
N ALA A 150 -12.09 9.52 10.58
CA ALA A 150 -12.36 9.67 9.17
C ALA A 150 -11.10 9.97 8.35
N ASP A 151 -10.07 10.62 8.89
CA ASP A 151 -8.84 10.95 8.16
C ASP A 151 -8.10 9.72 7.61
N PRO A 152 -7.71 8.73 8.44
CA PRO A 152 -7.07 7.53 7.92
C PRO A 152 -7.99 6.71 6.98
N ILE A 153 -9.31 6.75 7.15
CA ILE A 153 -10.24 6.05 6.26
C ILE A 153 -10.33 6.72 4.88
N HIS A 154 -10.41 8.05 4.83
CA HIS A 154 -10.33 8.80 3.56
C HIS A 154 -8.97 8.59 2.88
N ARG A 155 -7.89 8.44 3.65
CA ARG A 155 -6.58 8.09 3.10
C ARG A 155 -6.58 6.72 2.42
N ILE A 156 -7.28 5.73 2.98
CA ILE A 156 -7.46 4.40 2.37
C ILE A 156 -8.32 4.51 1.11
N ALA A 157 -9.39 5.31 1.13
CA ALA A 157 -10.22 5.58 -0.06
C ALA A 157 -9.38 6.15 -1.22
N ARG A 158 -8.54 7.16 -0.95
CA ARG A 158 -7.59 7.71 -1.94
C ARG A 158 -6.61 6.66 -2.47
N GLN A 159 -6.19 5.72 -1.62
CA GLN A 159 -5.32 4.60 -1.99
C GLN A 159 -6.06 3.57 -2.87
N ALA A 160 -7.29 3.24 -2.54
CA ALA A 160 -8.13 2.35 -3.33
C ALA A 160 -8.35 2.94 -4.73
N GLU A 161 -8.68 4.23 -4.80
CA GLU A 161 -8.81 4.95 -6.05
C GLU A 161 -7.51 5.02 -6.86
N LEU A 162 -6.37 5.30 -6.22
CA LEU A 162 -5.04 5.31 -6.84
C LEU A 162 -4.74 4.00 -7.58
N TYR A 163 -5.20 2.88 -7.00
CA TYR A 163 -5.02 1.54 -7.56
C TYR A 163 -6.11 1.13 -8.56
N GLY A 164 -7.18 1.91 -8.71
CA GLY A 164 -8.34 1.56 -9.54
C GLY A 164 -9.28 0.54 -8.89
N SER A 165 -9.31 0.49 -7.55
CA SER A 165 -10.20 -0.39 -6.79
C SER A 165 -11.59 0.24 -6.62
N ASP A 166 -12.63 -0.59 -6.58
CA ASP A 166 -13.97 -0.13 -6.21
C ASP A 166 -14.13 -0.12 -4.69
N TYR A 167 -14.75 0.94 -4.18
CA TYR A 167 -15.02 1.08 -2.76
C TYR A 167 -16.26 1.93 -2.48
N GLU A 168 -16.77 1.77 -1.26
CA GLU A 168 -17.94 2.45 -0.69
C GLU A 168 -17.63 2.80 0.76
N PHE A 169 -18.09 3.96 1.23
CA PHE A 169 -18.10 4.25 2.66
C PHE A 169 -19.27 3.50 3.30
N ASP A 170 -19.12 3.08 4.55
CA ASP A 170 -20.20 2.38 5.24
C ASP A 170 -21.29 3.38 5.66
N ASP A 171 -22.39 3.46 4.90
CA ASP A 171 -23.47 4.44 5.13
C ASP A 171 -24.36 4.15 6.35
N GLU A 172 -24.29 2.92 6.91
CA GLU A 172 -25.09 2.51 8.07
C GLU A 172 -24.76 3.33 9.33
N GLN A 173 -23.54 3.87 9.43
CA GLN A 173 -23.12 4.77 10.49
C GLN A 173 -22.29 5.90 9.89
N PRO A 174 -22.80 7.16 9.88
CA PRO A 174 -22.05 8.30 9.39
C PRO A 174 -20.68 8.37 10.08
N PRO A 175 -19.60 8.67 9.35
CA PRO A 175 -18.27 8.79 9.95
C PRO A 175 -18.29 9.86 11.05
N SER A 176 -17.74 9.51 12.20
CA SER A 176 -17.56 10.40 13.34
C SER A 176 -16.07 10.59 13.64
N ALA A 177 -15.76 11.51 14.55
CA ALA A 177 -14.39 11.69 15.03
C ALA A 177 -13.81 10.40 15.67
N ASP A 178 -14.68 9.55 16.22
CA ASP A 178 -14.28 8.36 16.98
C ASP A 178 -14.39 7.06 16.18
N ARG A 179 -15.08 7.08 15.03
CA ARG A 179 -15.26 5.87 14.21
C ARG A 179 -15.51 6.23 12.75
N ALA A 180 -14.79 5.56 11.85
CA ALA A 180 -15.10 5.59 10.42
C ALA A 180 -14.74 4.24 9.79
N ALA A 181 -15.44 3.89 8.71
CA ALA A 181 -15.20 2.66 7.99
C ALA A 181 -15.37 2.85 6.48
N LEU A 182 -14.67 2.03 5.71
CA LEU A 182 -14.95 1.84 4.29
C LEU A 182 -14.88 0.36 3.91
N THR A 183 -15.58 0.03 2.85
CA THR A 183 -15.54 -1.26 2.18
C THR A 183 -14.93 -1.11 0.79
N ILE A 184 -13.80 -1.77 0.54
CA ILE A 184 -13.28 -2.04 -0.81
C ILE A 184 -14.01 -3.26 -1.35
N THR A 185 -14.92 -3.06 -2.31
CA THR A 185 -15.77 -4.08 -2.91
C THR A 185 -15.06 -4.87 -4.01
N HIS A 186 -14.04 -4.27 -4.63
CA HIS A 186 -13.16 -4.91 -5.60
C HIS A 186 -11.73 -4.37 -5.48
N CYS A 187 -10.75 -5.23 -5.24
CA CYS A 187 -9.34 -4.88 -5.04
C CYS A 187 -8.52 -5.06 -6.33
N ALA A 188 -8.24 -3.98 -7.03
CA ALA A 188 -7.47 -4.02 -8.29
C ALA A 188 -6.00 -4.46 -8.09
N ILE A 189 -5.43 -4.28 -6.89
CA ILE A 189 -4.10 -4.80 -6.56
C ILE A 189 -4.08 -6.33 -6.49
N TRP A 190 -5.18 -6.93 -6.02
CA TRP A 190 -5.33 -8.39 -6.03
C TRP A 190 -5.25 -8.88 -7.49
N ASP A 191 -6.07 -8.32 -8.36
CA ASP A 191 -6.12 -8.67 -9.78
C ASP A 191 -4.78 -8.50 -10.48
N TYR A 192 -4.11 -7.37 -10.24
CA TYR A 192 -2.78 -7.11 -10.76
C TYR A 192 -1.78 -8.19 -10.36
N ARG A 193 -1.76 -8.59 -9.07
CA ARG A 193 -0.84 -9.62 -8.58
C ARG A 193 -1.21 -11.01 -9.10
N GLU A 194 -2.48 -11.36 -9.17
CA GLU A 194 -2.90 -12.63 -9.75
C GLU A 194 -2.56 -12.72 -11.25
N GLN A 195 -2.73 -11.63 -11.98
CA GLN A 195 -2.33 -11.55 -13.38
C GLN A 195 -0.83 -11.75 -13.53
N ALA A 196 -0.01 -11.08 -12.70
CA ALA A 196 1.44 -11.28 -12.68
C ALA A 196 1.83 -12.75 -12.41
N ARG A 197 1.17 -13.40 -11.44
CA ARG A 197 1.40 -14.81 -11.13
C ARG A 197 1.05 -15.72 -12.31
N ARG A 198 -0.09 -15.50 -12.97
CA ARG A 198 -0.51 -16.26 -14.16
C ARG A 198 0.45 -16.06 -15.34
N SER A 199 1.06 -14.88 -15.44
CA SER A 199 2.10 -14.58 -16.43
C SER A 199 3.49 -15.10 -16.05
N GLY A 200 3.62 -15.90 -14.98
CA GLY A 200 4.88 -16.52 -14.58
C GLY A 200 5.82 -15.61 -13.77
N VAL A 201 5.37 -14.42 -13.36
CA VAL A 201 6.16 -13.55 -12.48
C VAL A 201 6.23 -14.18 -11.09
N ARG A 202 7.46 -14.41 -10.60
CA ARG A 202 7.67 -14.89 -9.23
C ARG A 202 7.38 -13.76 -8.25
N LEU A 203 6.27 -13.88 -7.54
CA LEU A 203 5.92 -12.99 -6.44
C LEU A 203 6.62 -13.42 -5.15
N THR A 204 7.10 -12.44 -4.38
CA THR A 204 7.72 -12.68 -3.08
C THR A 204 6.71 -13.21 -2.06
N LEU A 205 5.47 -12.73 -2.11
CA LEU A 205 4.42 -13.08 -1.15
C LEU A 205 3.42 -14.08 -1.73
N ALA A 206 2.98 -15.02 -0.89
CA ALA A 206 1.93 -15.96 -1.24
C ALA A 206 0.57 -15.28 -1.46
N SER A 207 0.25 -14.24 -0.69
CA SER A 207 -0.98 -13.46 -0.81
C SER A 207 -0.68 -11.97 -1.00
N PRO A 208 -1.38 -11.26 -1.91
CA PRO A 208 -1.30 -9.81 -2.02
C PRO A 208 -1.72 -9.09 -0.73
N CYS A 209 -2.53 -9.72 0.11
CA CYS A 209 -3.07 -9.11 1.32
C CYS A 209 -2.05 -9.07 2.47
N THR A 210 -1.07 -9.99 2.53
CA THR A 210 -0.17 -10.15 3.69
C THR A 210 0.49 -8.83 4.10
N TYR A 211 1.11 -8.13 3.17
CA TYR A 211 1.74 -6.85 3.47
C TYR A 211 0.72 -5.70 3.58
N CYS A 212 -0.34 -5.72 2.75
CA CYS A 212 -1.34 -4.66 2.72
C CYS A 212 -2.05 -4.50 4.06
N THR A 213 -2.40 -5.62 4.72
CA THR A 213 -3.10 -5.58 6.01
C THR A 213 -2.19 -5.06 7.13
N GLU A 214 -0.91 -5.44 7.13
CA GLU A 214 0.08 -4.92 8.08
C GLU A 214 0.32 -3.42 7.89
N ALA A 215 0.59 -3.00 6.65
CA ALA A 215 0.86 -1.59 6.32
C ALA A 215 -0.33 -0.68 6.64
N THR A 216 -1.54 -1.07 6.25
CA THR A 216 -2.74 -0.25 6.48
C THR A 216 -3.08 -0.20 7.97
N SER A 217 -2.97 -1.31 8.68
CA SER A 217 -3.17 -1.33 10.14
C SER A 217 -2.13 -0.48 10.86
N ALA A 218 -0.87 -0.52 10.43
CA ALA A 218 0.19 0.31 11.01
C ALA A 218 -0.07 1.80 10.79
N ASN A 219 -0.50 2.21 9.59
CA ASN A 219 -0.84 3.61 9.30
C ASN A 219 -1.98 4.12 10.18
N ILE A 220 -3.06 3.34 10.35
CA ILE A 220 -4.17 3.70 11.25
C ILE A 220 -3.67 3.87 12.69
N ARG A 221 -2.82 2.95 13.18
CA ARG A 221 -2.22 3.04 14.53
C ARG A 221 -1.32 4.25 14.69
N ALA A 222 -0.52 4.59 13.68
CA ALA A 222 0.36 5.74 13.71
C ALA A 222 -0.41 7.08 13.79
N LYS A 223 -1.66 7.09 13.30
CA LYS A 223 -2.62 8.20 13.48
C LYS A 223 -3.39 8.14 14.81
N GLY A 224 -3.05 7.23 15.71
CA GLY A 224 -3.64 7.13 17.06
C GLY A 224 -4.95 6.34 17.14
N PHE A 225 -5.35 5.63 16.09
CA PHE A 225 -6.60 4.87 16.05
C PHE A 225 -6.37 3.36 16.12
N ARG A 226 -7.38 2.62 16.57
CA ARG A 226 -7.42 1.16 16.55
C ARG A 226 -7.94 0.68 15.19
N PRO A 227 -7.13 -0.07 14.42
CA PRO A 227 -7.57 -0.66 13.17
C PRO A 227 -8.37 -1.94 13.41
N GLU A 228 -9.42 -2.12 12.60
CA GLU A 228 -10.04 -3.42 12.36
C GLU A 228 -10.17 -3.64 10.86
N TYR A 229 -10.00 -4.89 10.42
CA TYR A 229 -10.24 -5.24 9.02
C TYR A 229 -10.84 -6.64 8.89
N ARG A 230 -11.57 -6.83 7.78
CA ARG A 230 -12.05 -8.14 7.35
C ARG A 230 -11.80 -8.32 5.87
N LEU A 231 -11.11 -9.39 5.51
CA LEU A 231 -10.97 -9.79 4.10
C LEU A 231 -12.31 -10.34 3.61
N ARG A 232 -12.65 -10.02 2.36
CA ARG A 232 -13.92 -10.41 1.74
C ARG A 232 -13.64 -11.06 0.39
N SER A 233 -14.49 -12.02 0.05
CA SER A 233 -14.63 -12.54 -1.30
C SER A 233 -16.11 -12.49 -1.64
N GLY A 234 -16.46 -11.89 -2.77
CA GLY A 234 -17.84 -11.70 -3.18
C GLY A 234 -18.02 -11.79 -4.70
N PRO A 235 -19.23 -11.52 -5.21
CA PRO A 235 -19.54 -11.60 -6.64
C PRO A 235 -18.67 -10.67 -7.50
N THR A 236 -18.23 -9.54 -6.95
CA THR A 236 -17.36 -8.55 -7.59
C THR A 236 -15.87 -8.86 -7.42
N GLY A 237 -15.51 -10.00 -6.82
CA GLY A 237 -14.13 -10.44 -6.61
C GLY A 237 -13.64 -10.30 -5.17
N HIS A 238 -12.33 -10.13 -5.01
CA HIS A 238 -11.69 -9.99 -3.70
C HIS A 238 -11.77 -8.54 -3.22
N GLY A 239 -12.04 -8.37 -1.93
CA GLY A 239 -12.18 -7.07 -1.30
C GLY A 239 -11.78 -7.09 0.18
N CYS A 240 -11.97 -5.97 0.86
CA CYS A 240 -11.75 -5.88 2.29
C CYS A 240 -12.57 -4.74 2.89
N ARG A 241 -12.97 -4.90 4.15
CA ARG A 241 -13.53 -3.82 4.96
C ARG A 241 -12.47 -3.33 5.93
N TRP A 242 -12.36 -2.01 6.07
CA TRP A 242 -11.47 -1.34 7.01
C TRP A 242 -12.27 -0.44 7.94
N GLU A 243 -11.85 -0.40 9.19
CA GLU A 243 -12.42 0.48 10.21
C GLU A 243 -11.30 1.06 11.07
N ALA A 244 -11.44 2.34 11.39
CA ALA A 244 -10.64 3.05 12.38
C ALA A 244 -11.57 3.45 13.52
N SER A 245 -11.16 3.17 14.75
CA SER A 245 -11.89 3.56 15.97
C SER A 245 -10.97 4.24 16.97
N ALA A 246 -11.50 5.18 17.75
CA ALA A 246 -10.78 5.76 18.87
C ALA A 246 -10.33 4.66 19.84
N PRO A 247 -9.15 4.79 20.47
CA PRO A 247 -8.76 3.87 21.53
C PRO A 247 -9.79 3.93 22.66
N ALA A 248 -10.12 2.79 23.26
CA ALA A 248 -11.00 2.78 24.43
C ALA A 248 -10.40 3.69 25.51
N SER A 249 -11.18 4.64 26.01
CA SER A 249 -10.77 5.45 27.16
C SER A 249 -10.49 4.49 28.31
N VAL A 250 -9.24 4.44 28.79
CA VAL A 250 -8.93 3.78 30.06
C VAL A 250 -9.78 4.51 31.11
N PRO A 251 -10.63 3.81 31.89
CA PRO A 251 -11.35 4.45 32.99
C PRO A 251 -10.32 5.14 33.87
N ALA A 252 -10.52 6.42 34.16
CA ALA A 252 -9.70 7.09 35.16
C ALA A 252 -9.76 6.27 36.45
N ASP A 253 -8.60 5.90 36.97
CA ASP A 253 -8.47 5.20 38.25
C ASP A 253 -9.26 6.01 39.30
N PRO A 254 -10.24 5.42 40.02
CA PRO A 254 -11.00 6.17 41.00
C PRO A 254 -10.03 6.75 42.04
N ASP A 255 -10.07 8.08 42.21
CA ASP A 255 -9.24 8.78 43.19
C ASP A 255 -9.47 8.14 44.57
N PRO A 256 -8.43 7.56 45.21
CA PRO A 256 -8.56 6.90 46.51
C PRO A 256 -8.94 7.86 47.64
N ARG A 257 -9.15 9.15 47.35
CA ARG A 257 -9.59 10.18 48.29
C ARG A 257 -11.11 10.38 48.38
N GLN A 258 -11.93 9.59 47.68
CA GLN A 258 -13.39 9.66 47.79
C GLN A 258 -14.01 8.74 48.85
N GLU A 259 -13.21 7.99 49.61
CA GLU A 259 -13.66 7.27 50.81
C GLU A 259 -12.99 7.87 52.06
N ALA A 260 -13.49 9.01 52.53
CA ALA A 260 -13.19 9.55 53.85
C ALA A 260 -14.40 10.30 54.41
#